data_AF-A0A254TQR6-F1
#
_entry.id   AF-A0A254TQR6-F1
#
_cell.length_a   1.000
_cell.length_b   1.000
_cell.length_c   1.000
_cell.angle_alpha   90.00
_cell.angle_beta   90.00
_cell.angle_gamma   90.00
#
_symmetry.space_group_name_H-M   'P 1'
#
loop_
_entity.id
_entity.type
_entity.pdbx_description
1 polymer ?
#
loop_
_entity_poly.entity_id
_entity_poly.type
_entity_poly.pdbx_seq_one_letter_code
_entity_poly.pdbx_strand_id
1 'polypeptide(L)'
;MQDQAPELRQPDQPAVPLSGINAGTASPQDYQATPSFDTFYRSPKADRADQIARMLGWFSIGIGLAQLLAPRGVSRTIGVQDSPKLMRTLGAREIASGIGILSQRRPANWLWTRVAGDAIDLALLGAAARSPGSVRNRIGLATAALAGIAALDLLSSIDNTQRKQMGQGPTITGEVKLEKSITVNLSPEECYRFWHDFASFPRFMKHLESVEITGGNRMHWKAKAPVGSSVEWDAELVADEPGRLLAWRSLPGSQVDNEGVVRFEPAPDGRGTILRVMMRYTPPGGIAGALVAKMFGEEPSQQIDEDLRRFKWLIETGEIPTTVGQSAGERSTAARLLFRKGQPG
;
A
#
# COMPACT_ATOMS: atom_id res chain seq x y z
N MET A 1 2.23 34.14 -47.86
CA MET A 1 1.00 33.94 -47.07
C MET A 1 1.42 33.14 -45.87
N GLN A 2 1.36 33.75 -44.68
CA GLN A 2 2.03 33.32 -43.46
C GLN A 2 1.55 31.99 -42.89
N ASP A 3 2.51 31.22 -42.40
CA ASP A 3 2.41 30.14 -41.42
C ASP A 3 1.72 30.63 -40.13
N GLN A 4 0.67 29.95 -39.68
CA GLN A 4 0.12 30.10 -38.32
C GLN A 4 0.34 28.81 -37.55
N ALA A 5 1.34 28.84 -36.66
CA ALA A 5 1.52 27.84 -35.61
C ALA A 5 0.48 28.04 -34.48
N PRO A 6 -0.01 26.97 -33.84
CA PRO A 6 -0.93 27.09 -32.72
C PRO A 6 -0.18 27.52 -31.44
N GLU A 7 -0.74 28.55 -30.83
CA GLU A 7 -0.29 29.27 -29.64
C GLU A 7 -0.29 28.37 -28.38
N LEU A 8 0.90 28.12 -27.81
CA LEU A 8 1.06 27.40 -26.55
C LEU A 8 0.71 28.32 -25.37
N ARG A 9 -0.34 27.98 -24.62
CA ARG A 9 -0.66 28.62 -23.32
C ARG A 9 0.49 28.41 -22.34
N GLN A 10 1.10 29.51 -21.91
CA GLN A 10 1.90 29.59 -20.69
C GLN A 10 1.01 29.42 -19.45
N PRO A 11 1.43 28.65 -18.45
CA PRO A 11 1.08 28.93 -17.06
C PRO A 11 2.25 29.67 -16.40
N ASP A 12 2.01 30.96 -16.13
CA ASP A 12 2.72 31.79 -15.16
C ASP A 12 2.82 31.09 -13.79
N GLN A 13 4.02 30.65 -13.39
CA GLN A 13 4.54 30.80 -12.02
C GLN A 13 6.08 30.82 -12.09
N PRO A 14 6.76 31.74 -11.38
CA PRO A 14 8.21 31.89 -11.49
C PRO A 14 8.94 30.72 -10.81
N ALA A 15 9.95 30.19 -11.50
CA ALA A 15 10.98 29.40 -10.86
C ALA A 15 11.65 30.24 -9.77
N VAL A 16 11.66 29.76 -8.53
CA VAL A 16 12.44 30.37 -7.45
C VAL A 16 13.91 30.13 -7.75
N PRO A 17 14.74 31.18 -7.96
CA PRO A 17 16.17 30.98 -8.15
C PRO A 17 16.80 30.65 -6.79
N LEU A 18 17.38 29.45 -6.65
CA LEU A 18 18.24 29.09 -5.51
C LEU A 18 19.66 29.64 -5.74
N SER A 19 19.79 30.96 -5.74
CA SER A 19 21.06 31.63 -5.56
C SER A 19 21.26 31.89 -4.06
N GLY A 20 22.12 31.12 -3.39
CA GLY A 20 22.64 31.54 -2.08
C GLY A 20 23.02 30.51 -1.02
N ILE A 21 23.26 29.22 -1.31
CA ILE A 21 23.76 28.29 -0.28
C ILE A 21 25.25 28.01 -0.52
N ASN A 22 26.09 28.76 0.19
CA ASN A 22 27.49 28.42 0.40
C ASN A 22 27.57 27.01 1.00
N ALA A 23 28.49 26.19 0.48
CA ALA A 23 28.91 24.93 1.08
C ALA A 23 29.61 25.19 2.43
N GLY A 24 28.81 25.48 3.46
CA GLY A 24 29.24 25.66 4.83
C GLY A 24 28.46 24.70 5.72
N THR A 25 29.20 23.85 6.43
CA THR A 25 28.80 22.99 7.56
C THR A 25 27.33 23.11 8.00
N ALA A 26 26.46 22.27 7.43
CA ALA A 26 25.09 22.10 7.93
C ALA A 26 25.15 21.55 9.36
N SER A 27 24.48 22.22 10.30
CA SER A 27 24.51 21.87 11.71
C SER A 27 23.57 20.67 11.96
N PRO A 28 23.82 19.79 12.94
CA PRO A 28 22.93 18.64 13.24
C PRO A 28 21.46 19.02 13.50
N GLN A 29 21.20 20.28 13.87
CA GLN A 29 19.86 20.82 14.11
C GLN A 29 19.08 21.11 12.81
N ASP A 30 19.76 21.38 11.69
CA ASP A 30 19.11 21.61 10.39
C ASP A 30 18.44 20.33 9.82
N TYR A 31 18.82 19.17 10.36
CA TYR A 31 18.23 17.87 10.04
C TYR A 31 17.06 17.47 10.96
N GLN A 32 16.82 18.19 12.07
CA GLN A 32 15.83 17.80 13.08
C GLN A 32 14.38 18.16 12.72
N ALA A 33 14.17 19.10 11.80
CA ALA A 33 12.85 19.33 11.22
C ALA A 33 12.63 18.34 10.07
N THR A 34 12.54 17.04 10.38
CA THR A 34 12.16 16.02 9.40
C THR A 34 10.75 16.37 8.90
N PRO A 35 10.56 16.87 7.67
CA PRO A 35 9.22 17.10 7.18
C PRO A 35 8.56 15.73 7.12
N SER A 36 7.36 15.62 7.69
CA SER A 36 6.64 14.34 7.71
C SER A 36 6.48 13.84 6.28
N PHE A 37 6.41 12.52 6.12
CA PHE A 37 6.12 11.82 4.86
C PHE A 37 4.99 12.48 4.04
N ASP A 38 3.99 13.07 4.70
CA ASP A 38 2.86 13.77 4.08
C ASP A 38 3.22 15.15 3.46
N THR A 39 4.32 15.78 3.91
CA THR A 39 4.75 17.10 3.43
C THR A 39 5.21 17.06 1.96
N PHE A 40 5.75 15.91 1.53
CA PHE A 40 6.13 15.68 0.14
C PHE A 40 5.05 14.94 -0.66
N TYR A 41 3.94 14.52 -0.02
CA TYR A 41 3.04 13.55 -0.61
C TYR A 41 1.55 13.89 -0.48
N ARG A 42 0.86 14.03 -1.63
CA ARG A 42 -0.60 13.95 -1.76
C ARG A 42 -0.95 13.20 -3.04
N SER A 43 -1.51 11.99 -2.94
CA SER A 43 -1.88 11.20 -4.14
C SER A 43 -3.39 11.23 -4.40
N PRO A 44 -3.80 11.32 -5.69
CA PRO A 44 -5.20 11.22 -6.11
C PRO A 44 -5.90 9.89 -5.75
N LYS A 45 -5.16 8.80 -5.44
CA LYS A 45 -5.77 7.49 -5.09
C LYS A 45 -6.10 7.34 -3.61
N ALA A 46 -5.38 8.03 -2.71
CA ALA A 46 -5.77 8.10 -1.30
C ALA A 46 -7.14 8.79 -1.17
N ASP A 47 -7.36 9.82 -1.98
CA ASP A 47 -8.67 10.45 -2.13
C ASP A 47 -9.75 9.45 -2.56
N ARG A 48 -9.41 8.47 -3.42
CA ARG A 48 -10.33 7.45 -3.92
C ARG A 48 -10.74 6.43 -2.87
N ALA A 49 -9.84 5.99 -1.99
CA ALA A 49 -10.20 5.09 -0.88
C ALA A 49 -11.09 5.80 0.15
N ASP A 50 -10.75 7.06 0.48
CA ASP A 50 -11.58 7.90 1.32
C ASP A 50 -12.91 8.25 0.64
N GLN A 51 -12.91 8.38 -0.69
CA GLN A 51 -14.12 8.55 -1.49
C GLN A 51 -14.98 7.29 -1.47
N ILE A 52 -14.41 6.09 -1.58
CA ILE A 52 -15.13 4.82 -1.47
C ILE A 52 -15.72 4.65 -0.07
N ALA A 53 -14.96 4.91 1.00
CA ALA A 53 -15.48 4.87 2.37
C ALA A 53 -16.62 5.88 2.59
N ARG A 54 -16.47 7.10 2.05
CA ARG A 54 -17.53 8.12 2.07
C ARG A 54 -18.76 7.71 1.27
N MET A 55 -18.58 7.13 0.08
CA MET A 55 -19.66 6.60 -0.75
C MET A 55 -20.39 5.45 -0.04
N LEU A 56 -19.67 4.52 0.57
CA LEU A 56 -20.24 3.43 1.37
C LEU A 56 -21.04 3.96 2.58
N GLY A 57 -20.51 4.96 3.29
CA GLY A 57 -21.20 5.60 4.40
C GLY A 57 -22.52 6.25 3.98
N TRP A 58 -22.52 7.01 2.88
CA TRP A 58 -23.75 7.62 2.34
C TRP A 58 -24.73 6.59 1.78
N PHE A 59 -24.23 5.53 1.16
CA PHE A 59 -25.05 4.43 0.64
C PHE A 59 -25.79 3.70 1.78
N SER A 60 -25.08 3.41 2.87
CA SER A 60 -25.61 2.78 4.08
C SER A 60 -26.72 3.62 4.73
N ILE A 61 -26.54 4.95 4.81
CA ILE A 61 -27.58 5.87 5.27
C ILE A 61 -28.80 5.84 4.33
N GLY A 62 -28.59 5.83 3.02
CA GLY A 62 -29.67 5.79 2.02
C GLY A 62 -30.54 4.53 2.13
N ILE A 63 -29.91 3.36 2.22
CA ILE A 63 -30.61 2.07 2.42
C ILE A 63 -31.36 2.07 3.75
N GLY A 64 -30.70 2.52 4.82
CA GLY A 64 -31.31 2.52 6.14
C GLY A 64 -32.52 3.46 6.24
N LEU A 65 -32.48 4.62 5.57
CA LEU A 65 -33.63 5.52 5.45
C LEU A 65 -34.78 4.89 4.65
N ALA A 66 -34.49 4.20 3.55
CA ALA A 66 -35.52 3.50 2.78
C ALA A 66 -36.22 2.41 3.61
N GLN A 67 -35.44 1.66 4.41
CA GLN A 67 -35.96 0.66 5.34
C GLN A 67 -36.78 1.27 6.49
N LEU A 68 -36.41 2.47 6.96
CA LEU A 68 -37.11 3.16 8.05
C LEU A 68 -38.45 3.75 7.60
N LEU A 69 -38.45 4.41 6.44
CA LEU A 69 -39.57 5.17 5.89
C LEU A 69 -40.53 4.30 5.08
N ALA A 70 -40.02 3.34 4.32
CA ALA A 70 -40.80 2.49 3.42
C ALA A 70 -40.60 0.98 3.67
N PRO A 71 -40.73 0.49 4.93
CA PRO A 71 -40.37 -0.89 5.28
C PRO A 71 -41.15 -1.94 4.47
N ARG A 72 -42.45 -1.74 4.25
CA ARG A 72 -43.30 -2.66 3.45
C ARG A 72 -42.98 -2.61 1.95
N GLY A 73 -42.52 -1.46 1.46
CA GLY A 73 -42.07 -1.32 0.07
C GLY A 73 -40.79 -2.12 -0.16
N VAL A 74 -39.82 -1.98 0.76
CA VAL A 74 -38.55 -2.72 0.71
C VAL A 74 -38.77 -4.23 0.82
N SER A 75 -39.60 -4.70 1.76
CA SER A 75 -39.94 -6.14 1.89
C SER A 75 -40.53 -6.72 0.60
N ARG A 76 -41.44 -5.98 -0.06
CA ARG A 76 -42.04 -6.38 -1.35
C ARG A 76 -41.03 -6.44 -2.50
N THR A 77 -40.10 -5.49 -2.56
CA THR A 77 -39.04 -5.47 -3.58
C THR A 77 -38.10 -6.67 -3.43
N ILE A 78 -37.72 -7.00 -2.20
CA ILE A 78 -36.86 -8.17 -1.89
C ILE A 78 -37.65 -9.49 -2.03
N GLY A 79 -38.97 -9.45 -1.87
CA GLY A 79 -39.83 -10.64 -1.95
C GLY A 79 -39.86 -11.47 -0.66
N VAL A 80 -39.69 -10.81 0.49
CA VAL A 80 -39.79 -11.40 1.83
C VAL A 80 -41.12 -11.04 2.48
N GLN A 81 -41.53 -11.81 3.50
CA GLN A 81 -42.74 -11.51 4.26
C GLN A 81 -42.65 -10.13 4.93
N ASP A 82 -43.76 -9.39 4.91
CA ASP A 82 -43.84 -8.03 5.44
C ASP A 82 -43.64 -8.02 6.96
N SER A 83 -42.46 -7.60 7.42
CA SER A 83 -42.17 -7.35 8.84
C SER A 83 -41.64 -5.92 9.04
N PRO A 84 -42.55 -4.94 9.26
CA PRO A 84 -42.15 -3.54 9.37
C PRO A 84 -41.22 -3.25 10.56
N LYS A 85 -41.36 -4.00 11.65
CA LYS A 85 -40.49 -3.87 12.82
C LYS A 85 -39.06 -4.34 12.49
N LEU A 86 -38.92 -5.49 11.85
CA LEU A 86 -37.60 -6.02 11.45
C LEU A 86 -36.89 -5.08 10.47
N MET A 87 -37.59 -4.63 9.43
CA MET A 87 -37.02 -3.71 8.44
C MET A 87 -36.54 -2.40 9.08
N ARG A 88 -37.31 -1.81 10.00
CA ARG A 88 -36.89 -0.59 10.71
C ARG A 88 -35.68 -0.80 11.61
N THR A 89 -35.57 -1.96 12.27
CA THR A 89 -34.39 -2.30 13.09
C THR A 89 -33.14 -2.43 12.24
N LEU A 90 -33.24 -3.11 11.09
CA LEU A 90 -32.15 -3.19 10.12
C LEU A 90 -31.78 -1.80 9.57
N GLY A 91 -32.78 -0.98 9.26
CA GLY A 91 -32.55 0.38 8.76
C GLY A 91 -31.88 1.31 9.76
N ALA A 92 -32.27 1.24 11.04
CA ALA A 92 -31.60 1.99 12.11
C ALA A 92 -30.14 1.55 12.27
N ARG A 93 -29.84 0.26 12.13
CA ARG A 93 -28.47 -0.29 12.17
C ARG A 93 -27.63 0.26 11.01
N GLU A 94 -28.15 0.22 9.77
CA GLU A 94 -27.44 0.74 8.61
C GLU A 94 -27.16 2.25 8.72
N ILE A 95 -28.11 3.04 9.22
CA ILE A 95 -27.87 4.48 9.48
C ILE A 95 -26.77 4.66 10.53
N ALA A 96 -26.80 3.91 11.62
CA ALA A 96 -25.79 4.02 12.69
C ALA A 96 -24.38 3.66 12.19
N SER A 97 -24.24 2.58 11.41
CA SER A 97 -22.97 2.19 10.78
C SER A 97 -22.50 3.23 9.75
N GLY A 98 -23.39 3.76 8.92
CA GLY A 98 -23.08 4.81 7.95
C GLY A 98 -22.62 6.12 8.61
N ILE A 99 -23.31 6.57 9.66
CA ILE A 99 -22.89 7.73 10.48
C ILE A 99 -21.53 7.46 11.14
N GLY A 100 -21.32 6.25 11.67
CA GLY A 100 -20.05 5.85 12.28
C GLY A 100 -18.86 5.94 11.34
N ILE A 101 -19.04 5.54 10.07
CA ILE A 101 -18.03 5.65 9.01
C ILE A 101 -17.75 7.11 8.65
N LEU A 102 -18.78 7.95 8.55
CA LEU A 102 -18.64 9.35 8.16
C LEU A 102 -18.15 10.27 9.29
N SER A 103 -18.38 9.90 10.55
CA SER A 103 -18.15 10.78 11.71
C SER A 103 -16.76 10.62 12.36
N GLN A 104 -15.99 9.58 12.02
CA GLN A 104 -14.73 9.30 12.71
C GLN A 104 -13.49 9.43 11.82
N ARG A 105 -12.40 9.94 12.40
CA ARG A 105 -11.02 9.85 11.86
C ARG A 105 -10.50 8.40 11.80
N ARG A 106 -11.27 7.39 12.25
CA ARG A 106 -10.87 5.97 12.37
C ARG A 106 -12.01 5.01 11.96
N PRO A 107 -12.18 4.72 10.66
CA PRO A 107 -13.31 3.93 10.17
C PRO A 107 -13.27 2.41 10.48
N ALA A 108 -12.16 1.86 10.99
CA ALA A 108 -11.93 0.41 11.12
C ALA A 108 -12.98 -0.34 11.94
N ASN A 109 -13.33 0.19 13.11
CA ASN A 109 -14.28 -0.48 14.01
C ASN A 109 -15.69 -0.49 13.41
N TRP A 110 -16.05 0.56 12.68
CA TRP A 110 -17.36 0.68 12.03
C TRP A 110 -17.47 -0.17 10.77
N LEU A 111 -16.38 -0.41 10.04
CA LEU A 111 -16.37 -1.37 8.94
C LEU A 111 -16.64 -2.80 9.44
N TRP A 112 -16.09 -3.21 10.59
CA TRP A 112 -16.44 -4.50 11.21
C TRP A 112 -17.92 -4.59 11.60
N THR A 113 -18.55 -3.48 12.02
CA THR A 113 -20.00 -3.49 12.29
C THR A 113 -20.82 -3.74 11.02
N ARG A 114 -20.34 -3.28 9.85
CA ARG A 114 -20.98 -3.58 8.55
C ARG A 114 -20.82 -5.04 8.18
N VAL A 115 -19.61 -5.60 8.27
CA VAL A 115 -19.37 -7.02 7.98
C VAL A 115 -20.25 -7.92 8.85
N ALA A 116 -20.35 -7.62 10.15
CA ALA A 116 -21.25 -8.33 11.06
C ALA A 116 -22.73 -8.12 10.68
N GLY A 117 -23.10 -6.92 10.23
CA GLY A 117 -24.43 -6.60 9.72
C GLY A 117 -24.81 -7.41 8.49
N ASP A 118 -23.94 -7.48 7.49
CA ASP A 118 -24.19 -8.24 6.26
C ASP A 118 -24.30 -9.74 6.53
N ALA A 119 -23.53 -10.27 7.48
CA ALA A 119 -23.65 -11.67 7.92
C ALA A 119 -25.03 -11.95 8.52
N ILE A 120 -25.57 -11.03 9.34
CA ILE A 120 -26.92 -11.12 9.89
C ILE A 120 -27.96 -11.06 8.76
N ASP A 121 -27.79 -10.16 7.80
CA ASP A 121 -28.75 -9.94 6.73
C ASP A 121 -28.80 -11.14 5.76
N LEU A 122 -27.65 -11.74 5.45
CA LEU A 122 -27.55 -12.98 4.68
C LEU A 122 -28.22 -14.14 5.41
N ALA A 123 -28.06 -14.25 6.73
CA ALA A 123 -28.73 -15.27 7.54
C ALA A 123 -30.26 -15.09 7.54
N LEU A 124 -30.73 -13.84 7.64
CA LEU A 124 -32.16 -13.50 7.57
C LEU A 124 -32.75 -13.78 6.19
N LEU A 125 -32.05 -13.46 5.09
CA LEU A 125 -32.47 -13.80 3.73
C LEU A 125 -32.49 -15.32 3.52
N GLY A 126 -31.51 -16.05 4.04
CA GLY A 126 -31.47 -17.52 4.02
C GLY A 126 -32.63 -18.16 4.77
N ALA A 127 -33.04 -17.57 5.91
CA ALA A 127 -34.24 -17.99 6.62
C ALA A 127 -35.52 -17.67 5.84
N ALA A 128 -35.61 -16.47 5.25
CA ALA A 128 -36.77 -16.04 4.45
C ALA A 128 -36.97 -16.87 3.18
N ALA A 129 -35.89 -17.35 2.56
CA ALA A 129 -35.94 -18.24 1.39
C ALA A 129 -36.64 -19.59 1.69
N ARG A 130 -36.68 -19.99 2.96
CA ARG A 130 -37.35 -21.21 3.43
C ARG A 130 -38.81 -20.96 3.84
N SER A 131 -39.26 -19.71 3.88
CA SER A 131 -40.62 -19.37 4.29
C SER A 131 -41.64 -19.48 3.14
N PRO A 132 -42.87 -19.99 3.39
CA PRO A 132 -43.96 -19.98 2.42
C PRO A 132 -44.32 -18.54 2.00
N GLY A 133 -44.62 -18.34 0.71
CA GLY A 133 -45.02 -17.03 0.16
C GLY A 133 -43.86 -16.10 -0.22
N SER A 134 -42.61 -16.58 -0.19
CA SER A 134 -41.42 -15.84 -0.58
C SER A 134 -41.10 -15.97 -2.08
N VAL A 135 -40.54 -14.92 -2.69
CA VAL A 135 -40.17 -14.92 -4.12
C VAL A 135 -38.68 -15.26 -4.27
N ARG A 136 -38.38 -16.54 -4.47
CA ARG A 136 -37.01 -17.08 -4.47
C ARG A 136 -36.03 -16.38 -5.41
N ASN A 137 -36.46 -15.98 -6.61
CA ASN A 137 -35.58 -15.25 -7.55
C ASN A 137 -35.19 -13.87 -7.03
N ARG A 138 -36.11 -13.15 -6.38
CA ARG A 138 -35.84 -11.81 -5.82
C ARG A 138 -34.95 -11.92 -4.57
N ILE A 139 -35.18 -12.94 -3.75
CA ILE A 139 -34.29 -13.25 -2.62
C ILE A 139 -32.89 -13.63 -3.14
N GLY A 140 -32.79 -14.42 -4.21
CA GLY A 140 -31.51 -14.77 -4.83
C GLY A 140 -30.74 -13.53 -5.31
N LEU A 141 -31.42 -12.59 -5.98
CA LEU A 141 -30.82 -11.33 -6.41
C LEU A 141 -30.39 -10.45 -5.23
N ALA A 142 -31.22 -10.34 -4.19
CA ALA A 142 -30.90 -9.59 -2.98
C ALA A 142 -29.70 -10.19 -2.24
N THR A 143 -29.65 -11.52 -2.11
CA THR A 143 -28.52 -12.26 -1.53
C THR A 143 -27.24 -12.03 -2.34
N ALA A 144 -27.29 -12.05 -3.68
CA ALA A 144 -26.13 -11.80 -4.52
C ALA A 144 -25.60 -10.36 -4.36
N ALA A 145 -26.48 -9.36 -4.36
CA ALA A 145 -26.11 -7.97 -4.15
C ALA A 145 -25.49 -7.76 -2.76
N LEU A 146 -26.11 -8.33 -1.72
CA LEU A 146 -25.64 -8.24 -0.34
C LEU A 146 -24.30 -8.97 -0.15
N ALA A 147 -24.10 -10.14 -0.77
CA ALA A 147 -22.84 -10.86 -0.73
C ALA A 147 -21.70 -10.07 -1.40
N GLY A 148 -21.99 -9.34 -2.48
CA GLY A 148 -21.03 -8.41 -3.10
C GLY A 148 -20.62 -7.27 -2.17
N ILE A 149 -21.58 -6.69 -1.46
CA ILE A 149 -21.34 -5.63 -0.45
C ILE A 149 -20.53 -6.19 0.73
N ALA A 150 -20.92 -7.35 1.26
CA ALA A 150 -20.23 -8.03 2.35
C ALA A 150 -18.77 -8.34 2.00
N ALA A 151 -18.50 -8.75 0.76
CA ALA A 151 -17.14 -8.96 0.26
C ALA A 151 -16.34 -7.65 0.27
N LEU A 152 -16.92 -6.55 -0.22
CA LEU A 152 -16.29 -5.23 -0.19
C LEU A 152 -16.00 -4.74 1.23
N ASP A 153 -16.96 -4.91 2.15
CA ASP A 153 -16.81 -4.52 3.55
C ASP A 153 -15.77 -5.38 4.28
N LEU A 154 -15.73 -6.68 4.01
CA LEU A 154 -14.74 -7.60 4.57
C LEU A 154 -13.32 -7.26 4.09
N LEU A 155 -13.17 -7.02 2.79
CA LEU A 155 -11.90 -6.58 2.20
C LEU A 155 -11.43 -5.25 2.79
N SER A 156 -12.36 -4.30 2.97
CA SER A 156 -12.07 -2.99 3.55
C SER A 156 -11.73 -3.06 5.05
N SER A 157 -12.33 -4.00 5.78
CA SER A 157 -12.16 -4.16 7.23
C SER A 157 -10.85 -4.88 7.61
N ILE A 158 -10.47 -5.91 6.86
CA ILE A 158 -9.20 -6.63 7.06
C ILE A 158 -8.02 -5.68 6.83
N ASP A 159 -8.08 -4.82 5.80
CA ASP A 159 -7.08 -3.78 5.54
C ASP A 159 -6.90 -2.86 6.76
N ASN A 160 -8.01 -2.34 7.28
CA ASN A 160 -7.99 -1.33 8.34
C ASN A 160 -7.60 -1.89 9.71
N THR A 161 -7.80 -3.18 9.95
CA THR A 161 -7.41 -3.85 11.20
C THR A 161 -5.92 -4.15 11.24
N GLN A 162 -5.31 -4.48 10.09
CA GLN A 162 -3.86 -4.67 9.98
C GLN A 162 -3.07 -3.36 10.17
N ARG A 163 -3.65 -2.19 9.79
CA ARG A 163 -3.08 -0.85 10.09
C ARG A 163 -2.78 -0.60 11.57
N LYS A 164 -3.47 -1.30 12.48
CA LYS A 164 -3.38 -1.09 13.94
C LYS A 164 -2.31 -1.94 14.63
N GLN A 165 -1.86 -3.04 14.02
CA GLN A 165 -0.91 -3.97 14.63
C GLN A 165 0.49 -3.94 14.00
N MET A 166 0.60 -3.54 12.74
CA MET A 166 1.88 -3.48 12.03
C MET A 166 1.96 -2.13 11.32
N GLY A 167 2.87 -1.27 11.75
CA GLY A 167 3.08 0.06 11.18
C GLY A 167 3.67 0.05 9.78
N GLN A 168 3.10 -0.70 8.83
CA GLN A 168 3.23 -0.63 7.37
C GLN A 168 2.67 -1.92 6.75
N GLY A 169 1.66 -1.81 5.90
CA GLY A 169 1.08 -2.91 5.13
C GLY A 169 0.26 -2.37 3.96
N PRO A 170 0.05 -3.17 2.89
CA PRO A 170 -0.65 -2.73 1.69
C PRO A 170 -2.07 -2.25 2.01
N THR A 171 -2.43 -1.11 1.44
CA THR A 171 -3.73 -0.40 1.58
C THR A 171 -4.81 -1.04 0.69
N ILE A 172 -6.11 -0.76 0.92
CA ILE A 172 -7.27 -1.13 0.05
C ILE A 172 -7.03 -0.79 -1.44
N THR A 173 -6.14 0.15 -1.73
CA THR A 173 -5.74 0.52 -3.11
C THR A 173 -4.76 -0.46 -3.76
N GLY A 174 -4.25 -1.46 -3.02
CA GLY A 174 -3.08 -2.24 -3.37
C GLY A 174 -1.76 -1.53 -3.07
N GLU A 175 -1.79 -0.28 -2.56
CA GLU A 175 -0.61 0.54 -2.35
C GLU A 175 0.20 0.07 -1.13
N VAL A 176 1.46 -0.28 -1.37
CA VAL A 176 2.47 -0.63 -0.38
C VAL A 176 3.23 0.64 0.01
N LYS A 177 3.33 0.92 1.32
CA LYS A 177 4.16 2.00 1.87
C LYS A 177 5.24 1.39 2.75
N LEU A 178 6.45 1.90 2.61
CA LEU A 178 7.63 1.39 3.28
C LEU A 178 8.49 2.55 3.76
N GLU A 179 8.92 2.50 5.02
CA GLU A 179 9.87 3.44 5.60
C GLU A 179 10.83 2.65 6.47
N LYS A 180 12.11 2.67 6.10
CA LYS A 180 13.18 1.97 6.79
C LYS A 180 14.41 2.85 6.87
N SER A 181 15.24 2.59 7.86
CA SER A 181 16.50 3.30 8.04
C SER A 181 17.63 2.36 8.42
N ILE A 182 18.83 2.63 7.94
CA ILE A 182 20.04 1.89 8.31
C ILE A 182 21.21 2.86 8.50
N THR A 183 22.09 2.57 9.46
CA THR A 183 23.34 3.33 9.64
C THR A 183 24.46 2.70 8.83
N VAL A 184 25.15 3.50 8.02
CA VAL A 184 26.26 3.11 7.15
C VAL A 184 27.50 3.89 7.55
N ASN A 185 28.65 3.22 7.68
CA ASN A 185 29.92 3.77 8.12
C ASN A 185 30.68 4.46 6.98
N LEU A 186 29.97 5.32 6.25
CA LEU A 186 30.50 6.16 5.16
C LEU A 186 29.90 7.55 5.29
N SER A 187 30.51 8.52 4.60
CA SER A 187 29.99 9.89 4.55
C SER A 187 28.66 9.95 3.77
N PRO A 188 27.82 10.98 4.02
CA PRO A 188 26.58 11.16 3.27
C PRO A 188 26.81 11.27 1.76
N GLU A 189 27.90 11.91 1.35
CA GLU A 189 28.29 12.07 -0.06
C GLU A 189 28.66 10.74 -0.72
N GLU A 190 29.36 9.86 -0.02
CA GLU A 190 29.69 8.52 -0.53
C GLU A 190 28.44 7.66 -0.69
N CYS A 191 27.54 7.70 0.29
CA CYS A 191 26.24 7.02 0.19
C CYS A 191 25.44 7.57 -0.98
N TYR A 192 25.38 8.89 -1.13
CA TYR A 192 24.65 9.56 -2.22
C TYR A 192 25.19 9.15 -3.59
N ARG A 193 26.50 9.22 -3.83
CA ARG A 193 27.09 8.85 -5.12
C ARG A 193 26.76 7.42 -5.53
N PHE A 194 26.72 6.49 -4.57
CA PHE A 194 26.32 5.12 -4.85
C PHE A 194 24.84 5.02 -5.22
N TRP A 195 23.97 5.69 -4.47
CA TRP A 195 22.53 5.72 -4.75
C TRP A 195 22.16 6.51 -6.03
N HIS A 196 23.02 7.43 -6.48
CA HIS A 196 22.88 8.15 -7.74
C HIS A 196 23.26 7.29 -8.95
N ASP A 197 24.13 6.27 -8.74
CA ASP A 197 24.39 5.24 -9.74
C ASP A 197 23.24 4.20 -9.75
N PHE A 198 22.11 4.56 -10.36
CA PHE A 198 20.91 3.72 -10.43
C PHE A 198 21.16 2.33 -11.04
N ALA A 199 22.11 2.21 -11.96
CA ALA A 199 22.50 0.94 -12.57
C ALA A 199 23.05 -0.06 -11.53
N SER A 200 23.47 0.42 -10.36
CA SER A 200 23.92 -0.41 -9.24
C SER A 200 22.77 -1.05 -8.45
N PHE A 201 21.53 -0.58 -8.59
CA PHE A 201 20.40 -0.99 -7.75
C PHE A 201 20.14 -2.51 -7.75
N PRO A 202 20.16 -3.20 -8.92
CA PRO A 202 19.99 -4.66 -8.96
C PRO A 202 21.05 -5.44 -8.16
N ARG A 203 22.20 -4.84 -7.83
CA ARG A 203 23.25 -5.50 -7.02
C ARG A 203 22.81 -5.72 -5.58
N PHE A 204 21.95 -4.87 -5.04
CA PHE A 204 21.48 -4.97 -3.65
C PHE A 204 19.97 -5.12 -3.52
N MET A 205 19.18 -4.74 -4.54
CA MET A 205 17.73 -4.94 -4.62
C MET A 205 17.40 -6.10 -5.57
N LYS A 206 17.30 -7.33 -5.05
CA LYS A 206 17.15 -8.55 -5.89
C LYS A 206 15.87 -8.62 -6.73
N HIS A 207 14.85 -7.84 -6.35
CA HIS A 207 13.57 -7.77 -7.03
C HIS A 207 13.62 -6.89 -8.28
N LEU A 208 14.64 -6.03 -8.42
CA LEU A 208 14.92 -5.26 -9.63
C LEU A 208 15.79 -6.07 -10.60
N GLU A 209 15.49 -5.94 -11.89
CA GLU A 209 16.30 -6.47 -12.98
C GLU A 209 17.25 -5.40 -13.53
N SER A 210 16.74 -4.19 -13.79
CA SER A 210 17.54 -3.05 -14.21
C SER A 210 16.90 -1.71 -13.83
N VAL A 211 17.74 -0.69 -13.69
CA VAL A 211 17.34 0.72 -13.63
C VAL A 211 18.30 1.49 -14.52
N GLU A 212 17.79 2.09 -15.59
CA GLU A 212 18.60 2.70 -16.65
C GLU A 212 18.21 4.16 -16.85
N ILE A 213 19.19 5.06 -16.94
CA ILE A 213 18.94 6.46 -17.32
C ILE A 213 18.61 6.50 -18.81
N THR A 214 17.41 6.97 -19.16
CA THR A 214 16.97 7.09 -20.57
C THR A 214 17.14 8.50 -21.14
N GLY A 215 17.50 9.47 -20.29
CA GLY A 215 17.89 10.82 -20.70
C GLY A 215 17.31 11.91 -19.80
N GLY A 216 18.06 13.00 -19.62
CA GLY A 216 17.68 14.08 -18.70
C GLY A 216 17.57 13.58 -17.27
N ASN A 217 16.40 13.73 -16.65
CA ASN A 217 16.10 13.23 -15.31
C ASN A 217 15.32 11.89 -15.32
N ARG A 218 15.15 11.26 -16.49
CA ARG A 218 14.27 10.11 -16.67
C ARG A 218 15.01 8.79 -16.54
N MET A 219 14.29 7.80 -16.03
CA MET A 219 14.80 6.48 -15.72
C MET A 219 13.78 5.44 -16.17
N HIS A 220 14.26 4.35 -16.78
CA HIS A 220 13.47 3.18 -17.08
C HIS A 220 13.79 2.08 -16.07
N TRP A 221 12.76 1.54 -15.43
CA TRP A 221 12.85 0.55 -14.38
C TRP A 221 12.24 -0.77 -14.86
N LYS A 222 12.90 -1.87 -14.51
CA LYS A 222 12.42 -3.23 -14.77
C LYS A 222 12.53 -4.07 -13.50
N ALA A 223 11.43 -4.71 -13.11
CA ALA A 223 11.38 -5.55 -11.92
C ALA A 223 10.76 -6.93 -12.21
N LYS A 224 11.13 -7.90 -11.39
CA LYS A 224 10.60 -9.26 -11.46
C LYS A 224 9.14 -9.27 -11.00
N ALA A 225 8.30 -9.99 -11.73
CA ALA A 225 6.90 -10.22 -11.41
C ALA A 225 6.62 -11.73 -11.26
N PRO A 226 5.49 -12.13 -10.63
CA PRO A 226 5.15 -13.53 -10.46
C PRO A 226 5.17 -14.34 -11.76
N VAL A 227 5.37 -15.66 -11.65
CA VAL A 227 5.36 -16.59 -12.80
C VAL A 227 6.49 -16.31 -13.81
N GLY A 228 7.62 -15.75 -13.34
CA GLY A 228 8.79 -15.48 -14.19
C GLY A 228 8.56 -14.38 -15.23
N SER A 229 7.54 -13.54 -15.03
CA SER A 229 7.30 -12.35 -15.84
C SER A 229 8.09 -11.15 -15.32
N SER A 230 8.09 -10.04 -16.05
CA SER A 230 8.67 -8.76 -15.62
C SER A 230 7.65 -7.63 -15.78
N VAL A 231 7.82 -6.58 -14.98
CA VAL A 231 7.05 -5.34 -15.07
C VAL A 231 8.01 -4.17 -15.28
N GLU A 232 7.61 -3.24 -16.13
CA GLU A 232 8.44 -2.11 -16.55
C GLU A 232 7.69 -0.80 -16.36
N TRP A 233 8.41 0.25 -15.95
CA TRP A 233 7.87 1.60 -15.83
C TRP A 233 8.94 2.67 -16.03
N ASP A 234 8.51 3.83 -16.51
CA ASP A 234 9.35 5.01 -16.55
C ASP A 234 9.12 5.88 -15.30
N ALA A 235 10.18 6.53 -14.84
CA ALA A 235 10.21 7.46 -13.72
C ALA A 235 11.03 8.72 -14.04
N GLU A 236 10.82 9.76 -13.26
CA GLU A 236 11.58 11.02 -13.28
C GLU A 236 12.17 11.30 -11.90
N LEU A 237 13.37 11.88 -11.86
CA LEU A 237 13.94 12.45 -10.63
C LEU A 237 13.24 13.76 -10.30
N VAL A 238 12.66 13.83 -9.12
CA VAL A 238 11.96 15.01 -8.61
C VAL A 238 12.79 15.82 -7.63
N ALA A 239 13.80 15.19 -7.00
CA ALA A 239 14.83 15.89 -6.23
C ALA A 239 16.16 15.16 -6.37
N ASP A 240 17.23 15.93 -6.55
CA ASP A 240 18.60 15.45 -6.68
C ASP A 240 19.54 16.43 -5.96
N GLU A 241 19.70 16.22 -4.66
CA GLU A 241 20.50 17.08 -3.77
C GLU A 241 21.71 16.28 -3.23
N PRO A 242 22.93 16.58 -3.70
CA PRO A 242 24.14 15.88 -3.30
C PRO A 242 24.30 15.74 -1.79
N GLY A 243 24.51 14.49 -1.36
CA GLY A 243 24.74 14.15 0.04
C GLY A 243 23.56 14.40 0.98
N ARG A 244 22.36 14.72 0.48
CA ARG A 244 21.19 15.06 1.33
C ARG A 244 19.92 14.31 0.95
N LEU A 245 19.53 14.34 -0.33
CA LEU A 245 18.23 13.86 -0.78
C LEU A 245 18.28 13.37 -2.23
N LEU A 246 17.72 12.20 -2.47
CA LEU A 246 17.40 11.71 -3.80
C LEU A 246 15.94 11.30 -3.82
N ALA A 247 15.16 11.76 -4.79
CA ALA A 247 13.75 11.42 -4.89
C ALA A 247 13.32 11.23 -6.34
N TRP A 248 12.44 10.26 -6.57
CA TRP A 248 11.91 9.93 -7.88
C TRP A 248 10.42 9.58 -7.82
N ARG A 249 9.77 9.66 -8.97
CA ARG A 249 8.37 9.28 -9.17
C ARG A 249 8.14 8.71 -10.56
N SER A 250 7.30 7.69 -10.67
CA SER A 250 6.85 7.11 -11.93
C SER A 250 6.05 8.10 -12.77
N LEU A 251 6.18 8.04 -14.09
CA LEU A 251 5.42 8.88 -15.01
C LEU A 251 3.92 8.56 -15.03
N PRO A 252 3.05 9.52 -15.42
CA PRO A 252 1.64 9.25 -15.61
C PRO A 252 1.41 8.12 -16.61
N GLY A 253 0.60 7.14 -16.24
CA GLY A 253 0.28 5.99 -17.10
C GLY A 253 1.24 4.79 -16.97
N SER A 254 2.27 4.88 -16.12
CA SER A 254 3.17 3.77 -15.81
C SER A 254 2.43 2.54 -15.24
N GLN A 255 2.91 1.34 -15.58
CA GLN A 255 2.33 0.06 -15.12
C GLN A 255 2.45 -0.11 -13.60
N VAL A 256 3.52 0.45 -13.03
CA VAL A 256 3.74 0.54 -11.59
C VAL A 256 3.74 2.01 -11.23
N ASP A 257 2.83 2.37 -10.34
CA ASP A 257 2.85 3.65 -9.63
C ASP A 257 3.92 3.50 -8.55
N ASN A 258 5.09 4.14 -8.71
CA ASN A 258 6.25 3.97 -7.83
C ASN A 258 6.85 5.34 -7.50
N GLU A 259 7.10 5.56 -6.22
CA GLU A 259 7.77 6.74 -5.70
C GLU A 259 8.78 6.31 -4.63
N GLY A 260 9.92 6.99 -4.60
CA GLY A 260 10.93 6.74 -3.60
C GLY A 260 11.68 8.00 -3.21
N VAL A 261 12.09 8.02 -1.95
CA VAL A 261 12.87 9.09 -1.36
C VAL A 261 13.96 8.45 -0.51
N VAL A 262 15.18 8.92 -0.71
CA VAL A 262 16.37 8.49 0.04
C VAL A 262 16.98 9.74 0.66
N ARG A 263 17.10 9.74 1.97
CA ARG A 263 17.76 10.81 2.73
C ARG A 263 19.07 10.32 3.32
N PHE A 264 20.08 11.17 3.23
CA PHE A 264 21.41 10.92 3.74
C PHE A 264 21.66 11.87 4.90
N GLU A 265 21.52 11.38 6.12
CA GLU A 265 21.66 12.19 7.34
C GLU A 265 22.98 11.83 8.04
N PRO A 266 23.80 12.81 8.46
CA PRO A 266 24.96 12.51 9.31
C PRO A 266 24.52 11.77 10.59
N ALA A 267 25.17 10.64 10.89
CA ALA A 267 24.93 9.92 12.13
C ALA A 267 25.56 10.67 13.32
N PRO A 268 24.94 10.64 14.51
CA PRO A 268 25.51 11.21 15.72
C PRO A 268 26.92 10.66 16.00
N ASP A 269 27.77 11.51 16.58
CA ASP A 269 29.14 11.18 16.99
C ASP A 269 30.06 10.74 15.84
N GLY A 270 29.76 11.17 14.61
CA GLY A 270 30.60 10.87 13.44
C GLY A 270 30.56 9.40 13.01
N ARG A 271 29.52 8.64 13.40
CA ARG A 271 29.37 7.21 13.10
C ARG A 271 28.86 6.93 11.68
N GLY A 272 29.25 7.76 10.71
CA GLY A 272 28.83 7.68 9.32
C GLY A 272 27.50 8.37 9.03
N THR A 273 26.59 7.67 8.35
CA THR A 273 25.35 8.20 7.78
C THR A 273 24.16 7.35 8.20
N ILE A 274 23.07 7.97 8.65
CA ILE A 274 21.75 7.37 8.74
C ILE A 274 21.09 7.53 7.37
N LEU A 275 21.00 6.42 6.63
CA LEU A 275 20.26 6.35 5.38
C LEU A 275 18.79 6.06 5.69
N ARG A 276 17.89 6.98 5.34
CA ARG A 276 16.44 6.76 5.45
C ARG A 276 15.85 6.58 4.08
N VAL A 277 15.20 5.44 3.87
CA VAL A 277 14.54 5.09 2.61
C VAL A 277 13.05 5.01 2.85
N MET A 278 12.32 5.83 2.11
CA MET A 278 10.87 5.81 2.04
C MET A 278 10.47 5.42 0.62
N MET A 279 9.67 4.39 0.48
CA MET A 279 9.15 3.99 -0.82
C MET A 279 7.66 3.74 -0.75
N ARG A 280 7.01 4.03 -1.87
CA ARG A 280 5.62 3.71 -2.08
C ARG A 280 5.46 3.13 -3.46
N TYR A 281 4.72 2.04 -3.57
CA TYR A 281 4.33 1.56 -4.87
C TYR A 281 2.97 0.89 -4.86
N THR A 282 2.30 0.88 -6.01
CA THR A 282 1.11 0.06 -6.25
C THR A 282 1.49 -1.06 -7.21
N PRO A 283 1.45 -2.34 -6.78
CA PRO A 283 1.69 -3.46 -7.66
C PRO A 283 0.71 -3.47 -8.85
N PRO A 284 1.12 -4.01 -10.01
CA PRO A 284 0.23 -4.19 -11.14
C PRO A 284 -0.97 -5.08 -10.75
N GLY A 285 -2.17 -4.72 -11.20
CA GLY A 285 -3.41 -5.47 -10.93
C GLY A 285 -4.19 -5.07 -9.66
N GLY A 286 -3.74 -4.06 -8.91
CA GLY A 286 -4.51 -3.48 -7.80
C GLY A 286 -4.92 -4.50 -6.74
N ILE A 287 -6.17 -4.45 -6.27
CA ILE A 287 -6.70 -5.33 -5.20
C ILE A 287 -6.53 -6.82 -5.53
N ALA A 288 -6.73 -7.22 -6.79
CA ALA A 288 -6.54 -8.60 -7.22
C ALA A 288 -5.06 -9.01 -7.17
N GLY A 289 -4.15 -8.11 -7.55
CA GLY A 289 -2.70 -8.32 -7.47
C GLY A 289 -2.17 -8.41 -6.04
N ALA A 290 -2.71 -7.62 -5.11
CA ALA A 290 -2.30 -7.62 -3.70
C ALA A 290 -2.67 -8.94 -2.97
N LEU A 291 -3.79 -9.56 -3.32
CA LEU A 291 -4.20 -10.88 -2.81
C LEU A 291 -3.28 -12.00 -3.33
N VAL A 292 -2.87 -11.90 -4.60
CA VAL A 292 -1.90 -12.81 -5.23
C VAL A 292 -0.52 -12.65 -4.56
N ALA A 293 -0.01 -11.42 -4.39
CA ALA A 293 1.28 -11.17 -3.77
C ALA A 293 1.41 -11.75 -2.34
N LYS A 294 0.35 -11.66 -1.52
CA LYS A 294 0.33 -12.26 -0.17
C LYS A 294 0.36 -13.79 -0.16
N MET A 295 -0.18 -14.45 -1.20
CA MET A 295 -0.19 -15.92 -1.30
C MET A 295 1.09 -16.50 -1.88
N PHE A 296 1.84 -15.72 -2.67
CA PHE A 296 3.07 -16.15 -3.32
C PHE A 296 4.36 -15.73 -2.59
N GLY A 297 4.24 -15.02 -1.47
CA GLY A 297 5.26 -14.95 -0.44
C GLY A 297 6.44 -14.05 -0.74
N GLU A 298 6.42 -12.85 -0.15
CA GLU A 298 7.49 -12.22 0.62
C GLU A 298 6.88 -10.92 1.20
N GLU A 299 7.05 -10.66 2.50
CA GLU A 299 6.52 -9.44 3.10
C GLU A 299 7.34 -8.24 2.58
N PRO A 300 6.73 -7.22 1.91
CA PRO A 300 7.49 -6.12 1.30
C PRO A 300 8.43 -5.36 2.26
N SER A 301 8.06 -5.32 3.54
CA SER A 301 8.86 -4.73 4.62
C SER A 301 10.15 -5.51 4.87
N GLN A 302 10.11 -6.85 4.77
CA GLN A 302 11.25 -7.74 4.97
C GLN A 302 12.22 -7.65 3.79
N GLN A 303 11.70 -7.56 2.55
CA GLN A 303 12.52 -7.41 1.35
C GLN A 303 13.40 -6.14 1.43
N ILE A 304 12.82 -4.98 1.79
CA ILE A 304 13.60 -3.74 1.92
C ILE A 304 14.61 -3.83 3.06
N ASP A 305 14.23 -4.42 4.19
CA ASP A 305 15.18 -4.59 5.30
C ASP A 305 16.39 -5.42 4.87
N GLU A 306 16.18 -6.45 4.05
CA GLU A 306 17.26 -7.23 3.47
C GLU A 306 18.06 -6.46 2.41
N ASP A 307 17.40 -5.73 1.53
CA ASP A 307 18.05 -4.95 0.48
C ASP A 307 18.92 -3.82 1.07
N LEU A 308 18.46 -3.15 2.14
CA LEU A 308 19.26 -2.17 2.88
C LEU A 308 20.46 -2.81 3.59
N ARG A 309 20.31 -4.02 4.14
CA ARG A 309 21.45 -4.77 4.70
C ARG A 309 22.46 -5.15 3.62
N ARG A 310 21.99 -5.63 2.47
CA ARG A 310 22.85 -5.94 1.31
C ARG A 310 23.58 -4.69 0.81
N PHE A 311 22.88 -3.56 0.75
CA PHE A 311 23.48 -2.27 0.42
C PHE A 311 24.60 -1.91 1.39
N LYS A 312 24.33 -1.96 2.71
CA LYS A 312 25.32 -1.68 3.74
C LYS A 312 26.56 -2.56 3.59
N TRP A 313 26.38 -3.87 3.42
CA TRP A 313 27.50 -4.79 3.21
C TRP A 313 28.27 -4.45 1.93
N LEU A 314 27.57 -4.27 0.81
CA LEU A 314 28.18 -3.98 -0.48
C LEU A 314 29.07 -2.73 -0.44
N ILE A 315 28.61 -1.67 0.22
CA ILE A 315 29.32 -0.39 0.23
C ILE A 315 30.41 -0.32 1.31
N GLU A 316 30.26 -1.02 2.44
CA GLU A 316 31.24 -1.01 3.53
C GLU A 316 32.37 -2.02 3.34
N THR A 317 32.08 -3.18 2.75
CA THR A 317 33.05 -4.28 2.66
C THR A 317 33.36 -4.66 1.22
N GLY A 318 32.66 -4.12 0.22
CA GLY A 318 32.80 -4.52 -1.19
C GLY A 318 32.20 -5.89 -1.51
N GLU A 319 31.62 -6.58 -0.52
CA GLU A 319 31.09 -7.94 -0.63
C GLU A 319 29.68 -8.00 -0.06
N ILE A 320 28.82 -8.84 -0.62
CA ILE A 320 27.52 -9.18 -0.02
C ILE A 320 27.65 -10.59 0.55
N PRO A 321 27.62 -10.79 1.89
CA PRO A 321 27.62 -12.12 2.49
C PRO A 321 26.51 -13.00 1.88
N THR A 322 26.90 -14.07 1.17
CA THR A 322 25.96 -15.05 0.62
C THR A 322 25.97 -16.33 1.43
N THR A 323 24.78 -16.85 1.76
CA THR A 323 24.61 -18.21 2.31
C THR A 323 24.64 -19.30 1.23
N VAL A 324 24.67 -18.93 -0.06
CA VAL A 324 24.77 -19.89 -1.17
C VAL A 324 26.16 -20.54 -1.14
N GLY A 325 26.19 -21.85 -0.86
CA GLY A 325 27.43 -22.63 -0.77
C GLY A 325 28.00 -22.78 0.65
N GLN A 326 27.40 -22.17 1.67
CA GLN A 326 27.70 -22.54 3.05
C GLN A 326 26.86 -23.77 3.42
N SER A 327 27.50 -24.92 3.57
CA SER A 327 26.92 -26.10 4.21
C SER A 327 26.76 -25.82 5.71
N ALA A 328 25.85 -24.93 6.06
CA ALA A 328 25.24 -24.94 7.37
C ALA A 328 24.51 -26.27 7.46
N GLY A 329 25.03 -27.19 8.27
CA GLY A 329 24.45 -28.52 8.44
C GLY A 329 22.98 -28.38 8.82
N GLU A 330 22.09 -28.57 7.84
CA GLU A 330 20.69 -28.81 8.09
C GLU A 330 20.65 -30.05 8.97
N ARG A 331 20.45 -29.85 10.28
CA ARG A 331 19.86 -30.90 11.11
C ARG A 331 18.45 -31.07 10.60
N SER A 332 18.32 -31.86 9.54
CA SER A 332 17.05 -32.31 9.01
C SER A 332 16.23 -32.85 10.18
N THR A 333 14.97 -32.42 10.26
CA THR A 333 13.97 -32.98 11.17
C THR A 333 13.84 -34.50 10.97
N ALA A 334 14.17 -35.02 9.78
CA ALA A 334 14.33 -36.44 9.48
C ALA A 334 15.40 -37.13 10.36
N ALA A 335 16.54 -36.49 10.64
CA ALA A 335 17.55 -37.06 11.54
C ALA A 335 17.05 -37.11 13.00
N ARG A 336 16.21 -36.18 13.45
CA ARG A 336 15.60 -36.26 14.81
C ARG A 336 14.53 -37.35 14.92
N LEU A 337 13.88 -37.70 13.82
CA LEU A 337 12.87 -38.78 13.78
C LEU A 337 13.53 -40.17 13.69
N LEU A 338 14.69 -40.29 13.04
CA LEU A 338 15.42 -41.54 12.94
C LEU A 338 16.17 -41.92 14.23
N PHE A 339 16.54 -40.95 15.10
CA PHE A 339 17.29 -41.22 16.33
C PHE A 339 16.47 -41.17 17.63
N ARG A 340 15.13 -41.26 17.56
CA ARG A 340 14.27 -41.36 18.76
C ARG A 340 13.42 -42.63 18.77
N LYS A 341 14.07 -43.79 18.87
CA LYS A 341 13.50 -44.96 19.58
C LYS A 341 14.56 -46.03 19.87
N GLY A 342 14.90 -46.16 21.15
CA GLY A 342 15.16 -47.46 21.78
C GLY A 342 16.61 -47.83 22.07
N GLN A 343 17.09 -47.48 23.26
CA GLN A 343 17.63 -48.41 24.25
C GLN A 343 17.50 -47.74 25.64
N PRO A 344 17.11 -48.46 26.70
CA PRO A 344 17.91 -49.55 27.24
C PRO A 344 17.13 -50.80 27.72
N GLY A 345 17.87 -51.90 27.79
CA GLY A 345 17.55 -53.18 28.42
C GLY A 345 18.81 -54.03 28.40
#